data_AF-A0A2L2X842-F1
#
_entry.id   AF-A0A2L2X842-F1
#
_cell.length_a   1.000
_cell.length_b   1.000
_cell.length_c   1.000
_cell.angle_alpha   90.00
_cell.angle_beta   90.00
_cell.angle_gamma   90.00
#
_symmetry.space_group_name_H-M   'P 1'
#
loop_
_entity.id
_entity.type
_entity.pdbx_description
1 polymer ?
#
loop_
_entity_poly.entity_id
_entity_poly.type
_entity_poly.pdbx_seq_one_letter_code
_entity_poly.pdbx_strand_id
1 'polypeptide(L)'
;MKMEQNHGYLKHLKLFGAFYLVVLLSYLTLGRFTDNRHILELVTGQIALIGVLLLLFKVTPGGAAAALARMGLYKTLLFIAGGFVLGAINRYYLEYAAKQGFAVQPGDNQLKINSFDARGIDFVLLVAVITVTAPLLEELIFRFAALGRVHRLINASNLSIGRKGALSAALVFVVSILFALAHAPSPATLAVYFFSSVIYSLSYLKYGLPAAVLLHSAGNAFSLLIASL
;
A
#
# COMPACT_ATOMS: atom_id res chain seq x y z
N MET A 1 17.60 -9.26 36.71
CA MET A 1 16.29 -9.22 36.01
C MET A 1 15.66 -7.82 35.84
N LYS A 2 15.81 -6.86 36.78
CA LYS A 2 15.24 -5.49 36.61
C LYS A 2 15.98 -4.56 35.61
N MET A 3 17.27 -4.78 35.34
CA MET A 3 18.05 -3.90 34.43
C MET A 3 17.81 -4.13 32.93
N GLU A 4 17.51 -5.36 32.49
CA GLU A 4 17.25 -5.65 31.06
C GLU A 4 15.90 -5.10 30.58
N GLN A 5 14.88 -5.07 31.45
CA GLN A 5 13.58 -4.46 31.14
C GLN A 5 13.69 -2.94 30.91
N ASN A 6 14.55 -2.25 31.67
CA ASN A 6 14.79 -0.81 31.51
C ASN A 6 15.51 -0.47 30.19
N HIS A 7 16.42 -1.33 29.72
CA HIS A 7 17.09 -1.16 28.42
C HIS A 7 16.13 -1.32 27.25
N GLY A 8 15.23 -2.30 27.33
CA GLY A 8 14.17 -2.49 26.35
C GLY A 8 13.26 -1.27 26.24
N TYR A 9 12.78 -0.76 27.37
CA TYR A 9 11.89 0.40 27.43
C TYR A 9 12.57 1.68 26.86
N LEU A 10 13.81 1.97 27.27
CA LEU A 10 14.54 3.15 26.78
C LEU A 10 14.75 3.11 25.25
N LYS A 11 15.00 1.93 24.68
CA LYS A 11 15.18 1.75 23.24
C LYS A 11 13.91 2.05 22.46
N HIS A 12 12.74 1.60 22.96
CA HIS A 12 11.46 1.88 22.33
C HIS A 12 11.07 3.34 22.46
N LEU A 13 11.34 3.97 23.62
CA LEU A 13 11.11 5.41 23.82
C LEU A 13 11.97 6.26 22.87
N LYS A 14 13.24 5.90 22.66
CA LYS A 14 14.12 6.57 21.69
C LYS A 14 13.63 6.40 20.25
N LEU A 15 13.19 5.20 19.85
CA LEU A 15 12.61 5.00 18.51
C LEU A 15 11.32 5.80 18.33
N PHE A 16 10.46 5.84 19.35
CA PHE A 16 9.20 6.58 19.32
C PHE A 16 9.44 8.09 19.24
N GLY A 17 10.38 8.62 20.03
CA GLY A 17 10.80 10.02 19.97
C GLY A 17 11.43 10.40 18.64
N ALA A 18 12.29 9.56 18.08
CA ALA A 18 12.88 9.77 16.76
C ALA A 18 11.82 9.75 15.65
N PHE A 19 10.86 8.83 15.73
CA PHE A 19 9.72 8.77 14.81
C PHE A 19 8.86 10.04 14.88
N TYR A 20 8.52 10.51 16.08
CA TYR A 20 7.75 11.74 16.25
C TYR A 20 8.51 12.96 15.72
N LEU A 21 9.82 13.02 15.92
CA LEU A 21 10.67 14.07 15.37
C LEU A 21 10.66 14.06 13.83
N VAL A 22 10.72 12.89 13.20
CA VAL A 22 10.60 12.77 11.73
C VAL A 22 9.25 13.30 11.25
N VAL A 23 8.14 12.92 11.87
CA VAL A 23 6.80 13.41 11.51
C VAL A 23 6.72 14.93 11.67
N LEU A 24 7.23 15.48 12.79
CA LEU A 24 7.25 16.91 13.05
C LEU A 24 8.10 17.66 12.02
N LEU A 25 9.30 17.16 11.71
CA LEU A 25 10.18 17.77 10.71
C LEU A 25 9.58 17.68 9.31
N SER A 26 8.93 16.58 8.95
CA SER A 26 8.18 16.45 7.69
C SER A 26 7.05 17.47 7.63
N TYR A 27 6.27 17.63 8.70
CA TYR A 27 5.20 18.64 8.76
C TYR A 27 5.74 20.06 8.60
N LEU A 28 6.77 20.43 9.36
CA LEU A 28 7.37 21.77 9.31
C LEU A 28 8.05 22.06 7.96
N THR A 29 8.71 21.08 7.37
CA THR A 29 9.39 21.25 6.08
C THR A 29 8.39 21.33 4.95
N LEU A 30 7.44 20.40 4.87
CA LEU A 30 6.44 20.38 3.81
C LEU A 30 5.49 21.58 3.91
N GLY A 31 5.12 21.99 5.13
CA GLY A 31 4.26 23.17 5.37
C GLY A 31 4.89 24.51 4.97
N ARG A 32 6.18 24.54 4.58
CA ARG A 32 6.79 25.72 3.92
C ARG A 32 6.57 25.76 2.42
N PHE A 33 6.17 24.65 1.82
CA PHE A 33 6.03 24.51 0.38
C PHE A 33 4.57 24.34 -0.04
N THR A 34 3.71 23.74 0.79
CA THR A 34 2.27 23.61 0.50
C THR A 34 1.44 24.56 1.35
N ASP A 35 0.59 25.36 0.70
CA ASP A 35 -0.46 26.14 1.36
C ASP A 35 -1.75 25.32 1.54
N ASN A 36 -1.83 24.14 0.92
CA ASN A 36 -2.96 23.25 1.01
C ASN A 36 -2.86 22.36 2.27
N ARG A 37 -3.49 22.85 3.34
CA ARG A 37 -3.55 22.16 4.63
C ARG A 37 -4.03 20.70 4.53
N HIS A 38 -4.98 20.39 3.65
CA HIS A 38 -5.49 19.04 3.51
C HIS A 38 -4.45 18.08 2.91
N ILE A 39 -3.67 18.53 1.93
CA ILE A 39 -2.56 17.76 1.36
C ILE A 39 -1.48 17.54 2.42
N LEU A 40 -1.15 18.57 3.18
CA LEU A 40 -0.15 18.48 4.25
C LEU A 40 -0.56 17.46 5.32
N GLU A 41 -1.80 17.53 5.82
CA GLU A 41 -2.34 16.61 6.81
C GLU A 41 -2.40 15.17 6.27
N LEU A 42 -2.77 14.99 5.00
CA LEU A 42 -2.78 13.67 4.36
C LEU A 42 -1.38 13.05 4.28
N VAL A 43 -0.40 13.79 3.74
CA VAL A 43 0.98 13.31 3.57
C VAL A 43 1.60 12.98 4.93
N THR A 44 1.49 13.89 5.89
CA THR A 44 2.07 13.72 7.22
C THR A 44 1.37 12.62 8.01
N GLY A 45 0.04 12.50 7.88
CA GLY A 45 -0.74 11.40 8.43
C GLY A 45 -0.32 10.04 7.87
N GLN A 46 -0.06 9.92 6.57
CA GLN A 46 0.42 8.68 5.97
C GLN A 46 1.86 8.34 6.39
N ILE A 47 2.77 9.31 6.42
CA ILE A 47 4.13 9.12 6.94
C ILE A 47 4.09 8.62 8.39
N ALA A 48 3.24 9.24 9.21
CA ALA A 48 3.07 8.84 10.59
C ALA A 48 2.52 7.40 10.68
N LEU A 49 1.46 7.08 9.95
CA LEU A 49 0.85 5.76 10.00
C LEU A 49 1.81 4.67 9.50
N ILE A 50 2.55 4.91 8.42
CA ILE A 50 3.60 3.99 7.93
C ILE A 50 4.63 3.75 9.02
N GLY A 51 5.15 4.80 9.66
CA GLY A 51 6.14 4.64 10.72
C GLY A 51 5.60 3.87 11.93
N VAL A 52 4.36 4.12 12.35
CA VAL A 52 3.69 3.34 13.41
C VAL A 52 3.59 1.86 13.01
N LEU A 53 3.18 1.56 11.78
CA LEU A 53 3.07 0.18 11.31
C LEU A 53 4.43 -0.50 11.26
N LEU A 54 5.48 0.16 10.75
CA LEU A 54 6.84 -0.38 10.74
C LEU A 54 7.33 -0.70 12.16
N LEU A 55 7.04 0.17 13.13
CA LEU A 55 7.35 -0.04 14.55
C LEU A 55 6.59 -1.23 15.14
N LEU A 56 5.26 -1.26 14.98
CA LEU A 56 4.39 -2.33 15.49
C LEU A 56 4.72 -3.70 14.89
N PHE A 57 5.08 -3.71 13.62
CA PHE A 57 5.43 -4.91 12.88
C PHE A 57 6.90 -5.29 12.98
N LYS A 58 7.72 -4.50 13.69
CA LYS A 58 9.18 -4.70 13.83
C LYS A 58 9.87 -4.87 12.48
N VAL A 59 9.42 -4.14 11.46
CA VAL A 59 10.06 -4.13 10.15
C VAL A 59 11.36 -3.34 10.30
N THR A 60 12.49 -4.03 10.21
CA THR A 60 13.80 -3.38 10.30
C THR A 60 14.25 -2.87 8.94
N PRO A 61 14.97 -1.73 8.87
CA PRO A 61 15.54 -1.24 7.62
C PRO A 61 16.40 -2.29 6.90
N GLY A 62 17.20 -3.06 7.65
CA GLY A 62 17.99 -4.17 7.10
C GLY A 62 17.14 -5.31 6.54
N GLY A 63 16.01 -5.65 7.18
CA GLY A 63 15.08 -6.66 6.67
C GLY A 63 14.35 -6.22 5.40
N ALA A 64 13.94 -4.95 5.33
CA ALA A 64 13.33 -4.36 4.13
C ALA A 64 14.34 -4.27 2.97
N ALA A 65 15.56 -3.78 3.23
CA ALA A 65 16.63 -3.72 2.24
C ALA A 65 17.01 -5.11 1.71
N ALA A 66 17.12 -6.11 2.59
CA ALA A 66 17.39 -7.49 2.18
C ALA A 66 16.22 -8.12 1.39
N ALA A 67 14.97 -7.74 1.67
CA ALA A 67 13.82 -8.17 0.88
C ALA A 67 13.85 -7.56 -0.53
N LEU A 68 14.19 -6.27 -0.65
CA LEU A 68 14.34 -5.59 -1.92
C LEU A 68 15.54 -6.15 -2.73
N ALA A 69 16.69 -6.35 -2.09
CA ALA A 69 17.88 -6.92 -2.73
C ALA A 69 17.61 -8.32 -3.32
N ARG A 70 16.79 -9.14 -2.66
CA ARG A 70 16.39 -10.48 -3.14
C ARG A 70 15.50 -10.45 -4.40
N MET A 71 14.89 -9.31 -4.71
CA MET A 71 14.19 -9.15 -5.97
C MET A 71 15.16 -9.07 -7.15
N GLY A 72 16.25 -8.32 -6.98
CA GLY A 72 17.16 -7.98 -8.08
C GLY A 72 16.49 -7.11 -9.15
N LEU A 73 17.28 -6.65 -10.13
CA LEU A 73 16.80 -5.75 -11.17
C LEU A 73 15.68 -6.37 -12.02
N TYR A 74 15.86 -7.63 -12.45
CA TYR A 74 14.90 -8.31 -13.33
C TYR A 74 13.50 -8.38 -12.72
N LYS A 75 13.36 -8.85 -11.47
CA LYS A 75 12.03 -8.94 -10.84
C LYS A 75 11.46 -7.55 -10.57
N THR A 76 12.31 -6.59 -10.19
CA THR A 76 11.88 -5.20 -10.00
C THR A 76 11.21 -4.66 -11.27
N LEU A 77 11.87 -4.81 -12.43
CA LEU A 77 11.32 -4.41 -13.72
C LEU A 77 10.06 -5.21 -14.09
N LEU A 78 10.04 -6.51 -13.81
CA LEU A 78 8.87 -7.36 -14.05
C LEU A 78 7.64 -6.87 -13.27
N PHE A 79 7.79 -6.50 -12.00
CA PHE A 79 6.67 -6.00 -11.19
C PHE A 79 6.25 -4.58 -11.59
N ILE A 80 7.18 -3.73 -12.02
CA ILE A 80 6.82 -2.43 -12.59
C ILE A 80 6.00 -2.62 -13.87
N ALA A 81 6.49 -3.43 -14.81
CA ALA A 81 5.79 -3.73 -16.06
C ALA A 81 4.43 -4.40 -15.81
N GLY A 82 4.37 -5.36 -14.88
CA GLY A 82 3.12 -6.00 -14.47
C GLY A 82 2.12 -5.01 -13.88
N GLY A 83 2.59 -4.01 -13.13
CA GLY A 83 1.75 -2.97 -12.54
C GLY A 83 1.16 -2.08 -13.63
N PHE A 84 1.97 -1.70 -14.62
CA PHE A 84 1.51 -0.94 -15.79
C PHE A 84 0.45 -1.71 -16.58
N VAL A 85 0.69 -3.00 -16.85
CA VAL A 85 -0.29 -3.86 -17.54
C VAL A 85 -1.59 -3.96 -16.74
N LEU A 86 -1.50 -4.17 -15.43
CA LEU A 86 -2.68 -4.21 -14.56
C LEU A 86 -3.44 -2.87 -14.57
N GLY A 87 -2.74 -1.75 -14.49
CA GLY A 87 -3.31 -0.40 -14.61
C GLY A 87 -4.02 -0.19 -15.95
N ALA A 88 -3.44 -0.66 -17.06
CA ALA A 88 -4.03 -0.61 -18.39
C ALA A 88 -5.31 -1.44 -18.49
N ILE A 89 -5.31 -2.66 -17.97
CA ILE A 89 -6.49 -3.54 -17.94
C ILE A 89 -7.60 -2.90 -17.11
N ASN A 90 -7.27 -2.40 -15.92
CA ASN A 90 -8.24 -1.74 -15.04
C ASN A 90 -8.85 -0.52 -15.72
N ARG A 91 -8.03 0.32 -16.36
CA ARG A 91 -8.51 1.51 -17.07
C ARG A 91 -9.43 1.14 -18.23
N TYR A 92 -9.02 0.19 -19.07
CA TYR A 92 -9.83 -0.30 -20.18
C TYR A 92 -11.19 -0.83 -19.70
N TYR A 93 -11.20 -1.63 -18.63
CA TYR A 93 -12.43 -2.15 -18.04
C TYR A 93 -13.34 -1.02 -17.53
N LEU A 94 -12.79 -0.03 -16.82
CA LEU A 94 -13.57 1.10 -16.31
C LEU A 94 -14.16 1.95 -17.43
N GLU A 95 -13.41 2.20 -18.51
CA GLU A 95 -13.92 2.90 -19.70
C GLU A 95 -15.04 2.11 -20.38
N TYR A 96 -14.89 0.79 -20.49
CA TYR A 96 -15.92 -0.08 -21.01
C TYR A 96 -17.18 -0.05 -20.13
N ALA A 97 -17.04 -0.19 -18.81
CA ALA A 97 -18.16 -0.14 -17.87
C ALA A 97 -18.90 1.20 -17.92
N ALA A 98 -18.16 2.32 -18.02
CA ALA A 98 -18.76 3.65 -18.19
C ALA A 98 -19.58 3.74 -19.49
N LYS A 99 -19.07 3.20 -20.61
CA LYS A 99 -19.81 3.12 -21.88
C LYS A 99 -21.08 2.27 -21.79
N GLN A 100 -21.12 1.29 -20.90
CA GLN A 100 -22.32 0.49 -20.60
C GLN A 100 -23.27 1.16 -19.59
N GLY A 101 -23.00 2.40 -19.17
CA GLY A 101 -23.86 3.17 -18.27
C GLY A 101 -23.64 2.90 -16.78
N PHE A 102 -22.59 2.17 -16.39
CA PHE A 102 -22.26 2.01 -14.98
C PHE A 102 -21.62 3.28 -14.41
N ALA A 103 -22.03 3.65 -13.19
CA ALA A 103 -21.39 4.73 -12.44
C ALA A 103 -19.95 4.32 -12.07
N VAL A 104 -18.98 4.95 -12.73
CA VAL A 104 -17.56 4.81 -12.44
C VAL A 104 -17.10 6.09 -11.77
N GLN A 105 -17.03 6.07 -10.44
CA GLN A 105 -16.43 7.14 -9.66
C GLN A 105 -15.09 6.64 -9.11
N PRO A 106 -13.95 7.11 -9.66
CA PRO A 106 -12.65 6.78 -9.11
C PRO A 106 -12.43 7.58 -7.81
N GLY A 107 -12.40 6.91 -6.66
CA GLY A 107 -11.79 7.46 -5.45
C GLY A 107 -12.50 8.65 -4.78
N ASP A 108 -13.73 9.01 -5.17
CA ASP A 108 -14.50 10.15 -4.61
C ASP A 108 -14.63 10.11 -3.07
N ASN A 109 -14.53 8.92 -2.47
CA ASN A 109 -14.63 8.72 -1.03
C ASN A 109 -13.29 8.84 -0.26
N GLN A 110 -12.14 8.88 -0.95
CA GLN A 110 -10.81 8.81 -0.29
C GLN A 110 -10.03 10.12 -0.35
N LEU A 111 -10.24 10.96 -1.36
CA LEU A 111 -9.59 12.25 -1.49
C LEU A 111 -10.66 13.33 -1.66
N LYS A 112 -10.90 14.11 -0.60
CA LYS A 112 -11.70 15.35 -0.68
C LYS A 112 -11.02 16.47 -1.51
N ILE A 113 -9.87 16.17 -2.10
CA ILE A 113 -9.05 17.07 -2.90
C ILE A 113 -9.24 16.61 -4.35
N ASN A 114 -9.83 17.45 -5.19
CA ASN A 114 -9.79 17.24 -6.63
C ASN A 114 -8.32 17.25 -7.06
N SER A 115 -7.81 16.09 -7.47
CA SER A 115 -6.42 15.93 -7.91
C SER A 115 -6.05 16.85 -9.08
N PHE A 116 -7.04 17.25 -9.86
CA PHE A 116 -6.93 18.16 -11.01
C PHE A 116 -6.75 19.64 -10.62
N ASP A 117 -7.08 20.01 -9.38
CA ASP A 117 -6.94 21.39 -8.89
C ASP A 117 -5.57 21.65 -8.24
N ALA A 118 -4.82 20.59 -7.91
CA ALA A 118 -3.48 20.69 -7.34
C ALA A 118 -2.46 21.13 -8.39
N ARG A 119 -1.62 22.13 -8.07
CA ARG A 119 -0.56 22.65 -8.97
C ARG A 119 0.79 22.71 -8.25
N GLY A 120 1.87 22.72 -9.01
CA GLY A 120 3.23 22.87 -8.47
C GLY A 120 3.56 21.75 -7.47
N ILE A 121 4.00 22.12 -6.27
CA ILE A 121 4.42 21.17 -5.24
C ILE A 121 3.24 20.35 -4.67
N ASP A 122 2.04 20.90 -4.61
CA ASP A 122 0.84 20.18 -4.16
C ASP A 122 0.55 18.97 -5.05
N PHE A 123 0.72 19.14 -6.36
CA PHE A 123 0.59 18.06 -7.32
C PHE A 123 1.67 16.99 -7.11
N VAL A 124 2.92 17.39 -6.91
CA VAL A 124 4.04 16.46 -6.64
C VAL A 124 3.78 15.65 -5.36
N LEU A 125 3.30 16.29 -4.30
CA LEU A 125 2.95 15.62 -3.05
C LEU A 125 1.79 14.65 -3.23
N LEU A 126 0.77 15.03 -3.99
CA LEU A 126 -0.37 14.16 -4.28
C LEU A 126 0.04 12.94 -5.11
N VAL A 127 0.90 13.13 -6.13
CA VAL A 127 1.49 12.02 -6.90
C VAL A 127 2.29 11.08 -6.01
N ALA A 128 3.13 11.62 -5.11
CA ALA A 128 3.89 10.82 -4.16
C ALA A 128 2.96 10.03 -3.22
N VAL A 129 1.84 10.64 -2.80
CA VAL A 129 0.85 9.96 -1.97
C VAL A 129 0.22 8.78 -2.71
N ILE A 130 -0.32 9.03 -3.90
CA ILE A 130 -1.08 8.03 -4.67
C ILE A 130 -0.18 6.88 -5.15
N THR A 131 1.07 7.18 -5.51
CA THR A 131 1.98 6.19 -6.12
C THR A 131 2.93 5.53 -5.14
N VAL A 132 3.23 6.15 -3.99
CA VAL A 132 4.23 5.62 -3.06
C VAL A 132 3.63 5.33 -1.70
N THR A 133 3.16 6.35 -0.98
CA THR A 133 2.83 6.16 0.44
C THR A 133 1.51 5.43 0.66
N ALA A 134 0.48 5.68 -0.16
CA ALA A 134 -0.78 4.94 -0.08
C ALA A 134 -0.61 3.45 -0.42
N PRO A 135 0.02 3.05 -1.55
CA PRO A 135 0.33 1.64 -1.81
C PRO A 135 1.15 1.00 -0.69
N LEU A 136 2.20 1.68 -0.19
CA LEU A 136 3.01 1.13 0.91
C LEU A 136 2.16 0.88 2.16
N LEU A 137 1.32 1.84 2.54
CA LEU A 137 0.43 1.74 3.69
C LEU A 137 -0.56 0.57 3.52
N GLU A 138 -1.22 0.51 2.37
CA GLU A 138 -2.21 -0.51 2.06
C GLU A 138 -1.58 -1.90 2.03
N GLU A 139 -0.41 -2.06 1.42
CA GLU A 139 0.30 -3.33 1.41
C GLU A 139 0.79 -3.75 2.81
N LEU A 140 1.19 -2.79 3.66
CA LEU A 140 1.53 -3.09 5.05
C LEU A 140 0.32 -3.64 5.83
N ILE A 141 -0.87 -3.05 5.65
CA ILE A 141 -2.09 -3.47 6.34
C ILE A 141 -2.62 -4.79 5.77
N PHE A 142 -2.92 -4.84 4.48
CA PHE A 142 -3.62 -5.98 3.89
C PHE A 142 -2.70 -7.15 3.62
N ARG A 143 -1.47 -6.90 3.15
CA ARG A 143 -0.58 -8.00 2.68
C ARG A 143 0.36 -8.42 3.78
N PHE A 144 1.07 -7.48 4.41
CA PHE A 144 1.98 -7.85 5.50
C PHE A 144 1.24 -8.29 6.77
N ALA A 145 0.30 -7.48 7.25
CA ALA A 145 -0.37 -7.74 8.53
C ALA A 145 -1.48 -8.79 8.42
N ALA A 146 -2.49 -8.59 7.56
CA ALA A 146 -3.62 -9.50 7.47
C ALA A 146 -3.25 -10.82 6.78
N LEU A 147 -2.80 -10.78 5.52
CA LEU A 147 -2.44 -11.99 4.77
C LEU A 147 -1.18 -12.67 5.35
N GLY A 148 -0.10 -11.92 5.54
CA GLY A 148 1.21 -12.46 5.90
C GLY A 148 1.28 -13.11 7.27
N ARG A 149 0.63 -12.54 8.29
CA ARG A 149 0.61 -13.14 9.63
C ARG A 149 -0.20 -14.42 9.66
N VAL A 150 -1.39 -14.42 9.07
CA VAL A 150 -2.26 -15.60 9.06
C VAL A 150 -1.66 -16.71 8.18
N HIS A 151 -1.08 -16.37 7.03
CA HIS A 151 -0.41 -17.35 6.17
C HIS A 151 0.76 -18.07 6.87
N ARG A 152 1.52 -17.37 7.74
CA ARG A 152 2.56 -18.02 8.55
C ARG A 152 1.97 -19.04 9.53
N LEU A 153 0.82 -18.74 10.14
CA LEU A 153 0.12 -19.67 11.03
C LEU A 153 -0.40 -20.90 10.24
N ILE A 154 -0.95 -20.68 9.04
CA ILE A 154 -1.38 -21.76 8.14
C ILE A 154 -0.19 -22.68 7.83
N ASN A 155 0.97 -22.11 7.47
CA ASN A 155 2.14 -22.91 7.12
C ASN A 155 2.76 -23.66 8.32
N ALA A 156 2.72 -23.06 9.51
CA ALA A 156 3.18 -23.69 10.75
C ALA A 156 2.25 -24.79 11.29
N SER A 157 1.01 -24.87 10.79
CA SER A 157 0.05 -25.89 11.23
C SER A 157 0.40 -27.30 10.73
N ASN A 158 -0.14 -28.33 11.41
CA ASN A 158 -0.02 -29.74 11.00
C ASN A 158 -1.04 -30.16 9.92
N LEU A 159 -1.62 -29.20 9.20
CA LEU A 159 -2.59 -29.49 8.13
C LEU A 159 -1.91 -30.09 6.89
N SER A 160 -2.66 -30.90 6.14
CA SER A 160 -2.21 -31.40 4.84
C SER A 160 -1.99 -30.27 3.83
N ILE A 161 -1.13 -30.51 2.82
CA ILE A 161 -0.78 -29.53 1.78
C ILE A 161 -2.04 -28.98 1.10
N GLY A 162 -3.00 -29.85 0.75
CA GLY A 162 -4.25 -29.43 0.13
C GLY A 162 -5.09 -28.49 1.01
N ARG A 163 -5.17 -28.77 2.31
CA ARG A 163 -5.89 -27.90 3.27
C ARG A 163 -5.18 -26.57 3.46
N LYS A 164 -3.85 -26.56 3.52
CA LYS A 164 -3.06 -25.32 3.57
C LYS A 164 -3.31 -24.47 2.32
N GLY A 165 -3.27 -25.07 1.14
CA GLY A 165 -3.58 -24.40 -0.13
C GLY A 165 -4.98 -23.79 -0.15
N ALA A 166 -6.00 -24.55 0.26
CA ALA A 166 -7.38 -24.07 0.33
C ALA A 166 -7.54 -22.89 1.31
N LEU A 167 -6.94 -22.97 2.50
CA LEU A 167 -6.97 -21.88 3.48
C LEU A 167 -6.22 -20.63 2.98
N SER A 168 -5.08 -20.79 2.31
CA SER A 168 -4.36 -19.67 1.70
C SER A 168 -5.17 -19.00 0.60
N ALA A 169 -5.85 -19.78 -0.25
CA ALA A 169 -6.74 -19.25 -1.29
C ALA A 169 -7.94 -18.51 -0.70
N ALA A 170 -8.59 -19.09 0.32
CA ALA A 170 -9.68 -18.42 1.03
C ALA A 170 -9.23 -17.11 1.69
N LEU A 171 -8.02 -17.10 2.28
CA LEU A 171 -7.45 -15.90 2.88
C LEU A 171 -7.16 -14.82 1.83
N VAL A 172 -6.61 -15.19 0.65
CA VAL A 172 -6.43 -14.25 -0.47
C VAL A 172 -7.77 -13.65 -0.90
N PHE A 173 -8.81 -14.47 -1.00
CA PHE A 173 -10.15 -14.01 -1.35
C PHE A 173 -10.70 -13.01 -0.31
N VAL A 174 -10.67 -13.37 0.97
CA VAL A 174 -11.16 -12.52 2.08
C VAL A 174 -10.41 -11.19 2.13
N VAL A 175 -9.07 -11.23 2.11
CA VAL A 175 -8.25 -10.01 2.12
C VAL A 175 -8.55 -9.13 0.91
N SER A 176 -8.84 -9.73 -0.24
CA SER A 176 -9.16 -8.97 -1.45
C SER A 176 -10.54 -8.34 -1.45
N ILE A 177 -11.54 -9.00 -0.84
CA ILE A 177 -12.82 -8.36 -0.58
C ILE A 177 -12.66 -7.20 0.40
N LEU A 178 -11.94 -7.40 1.52
CA LEU A 178 -11.74 -6.34 2.52
C LEU A 178 -11.00 -5.14 1.92
N PHE A 179 -9.99 -5.39 1.08
CA PHE A 179 -9.29 -4.35 0.34
C PHE A 179 -10.25 -3.58 -0.58
N ALA A 180 -11.06 -4.28 -1.37
CA ALA A 180 -12.02 -3.64 -2.25
C ALA A 180 -13.04 -2.80 -1.47
N LEU A 181 -13.62 -3.35 -0.41
CA LEU A 181 -14.61 -2.66 0.42
C LEU A 181 -14.05 -1.45 1.15
N ALA A 182 -12.77 -1.45 1.53
CA ALA A 182 -12.11 -0.29 2.15
C ALA A 182 -12.05 0.93 1.22
N HIS A 183 -12.24 0.74 -0.08
CA HIS A 183 -12.33 1.82 -1.07
C HIS A 183 -13.78 2.31 -1.29
N ALA A 184 -14.75 1.78 -0.54
CA ALA A 184 -16.19 2.07 -0.67
C ALA A 184 -16.65 2.15 -2.15
N PRO A 185 -16.43 1.08 -2.94
CA PRO A 185 -16.49 1.18 -4.38
C PRO A 185 -17.92 1.09 -4.90
N SER A 186 -18.15 1.69 -6.07
CA SER A 186 -19.29 1.31 -6.92
C SER A 186 -19.16 -0.15 -7.38
N PRO A 187 -20.24 -0.82 -7.83
CA PRO A 187 -20.16 -2.21 -8.29
C PRO A 187 -19.10 -2.46 -9.37
N ALA A 188 -18.90 -1.52 -10.30
CA ALA A 188 -17.87 -1.62 -11.33
C ALA A 188 -16.46 -1.50 -10.74
N THR A 189 -16.23 -0.54 -9.83
CA THR A 189 -14.91 -0.34 -9.22
C THR A 189 -14.56 -1.44 -8.20
N LEU A 190 -15.56 -2.13 -7.63
CA LEU A 190 -15.36 -3.27 -6.73
C LEU A 190 -14.56 -4.38 -7.43
N ALA A 191 -14.93 -4.73 -8.66
CA ALA A 191 -14.23 -5.75 -9.43
C ALA A 191 -12.76 -5.39 -9.65
N VAL A 192 -12.48 -4.13 -10.01
CA VAL A 192 -11.12 -3.61 -10.20
C VAL A 192 -10.28 -3.76 -8.95
N TYR A 193 -10.77 -3.27 -7.80
CA TYR A 193 -10.03 -3.36 -6.54
C TYR A 193 -9.87 -4.82 -6.09
N PHE A 194 -10.89 -5.65 -6.25
CA PHE A 194 -10.85 -7.06 -5.88
C PHE A 194 -9.79 -7.82 -6.70
N PHE A 195 -9.85 -7.77 -8.03
CA PHE A 195 -8.93 -8.51 -8.88
C PHE A 195 -7.50 -7.99 -8.77
N SER A 196 -7.32 -6.66 -8.67
CA SER A 196 -5.99 -6.08 -8.40
C SER A 196 -5.43 -6.59 -7.08
N SER A 197 -6.25 -6.63 -6.02
CA SER A 197 -5.84 -7.17 -4.74
C SER A 197 -5.48 -8.65 -4.77
N VAL A 198 -6.17 -9.46 -5.58
CA VAL A 198 -5.80 -10.87 -5.77
C VAL A 198 -4.39 -10.95 -6.33
N ILE A 199 -4.06 -10.17 -7.36
CA ILE A 199 -2.73 -10.15 -7.97
C ILE A 199 -1.68 -9.65 -6.97
N TYR A 200 -1.95 -8.58 -6.22
CA TYR A 200 -1.07 -8.09 -5.15
C TYR A 200 -0.82 -9.16 -4.09
N SER A 201 -1.87 -9.87 -3.67
CA SER A 201 -1.78 -10.95 -2.68
C SER A 201 -0.93 -12.13 -3.18
N LEU A 202 -1.11 -12.54 -4.43
CA LEU A 202 -0.29 -13.61 -5.05
C LEU A 202 1.18 -13.18 -5.19
N SER A 203 1.43 -11.93 -5.59
CA SER A 203 2.78 -11.38 -5.66
C SER A 203 3.45 -11.35 -4.28
N TYR A 204 2.71 -10.97 -3.24
CA TYR A 204 3.15 -10.97 -1.85
C TYR A 204 3.52 -12.37 -1.36
N LEU A 205 2.64 -13.36 -1.57
CA LEU A 205 2.88 -14.72 -1.09
C LEU A 205 4.11 -15.36 -1.73
N LYS A 206 4.37 -15.03 -3.01
CA LYS A 206 5.49 -15.61 -3.76
C LYS A 206 6.81 -14.85 -3.61
N TYR A 207 6.77 -13.52 -3.51
CA TYR A 207 7.97 -12.66 -3.58
C TYR A 207 8.10 -11.66 -2.43
N GLY A 208 7.10 -11.57 -1.55
CA GLY A 208 7.10 -10.72 -0.36
C GLY A 208 6.57 -9.31 -0.59
N LEU A 209 6.62 -8.51 0.47
CA LEU A 209 6.08 -7.14 0.50
C LEU A 209 6.57 -6.23 -0.63
N PRO A 210 7.88 -6.19 -0.97
CA PRO A 210 8.35 -5.28 -2.01
C PRO A 210 7.73 -5.53 -3.38
N ALA A 211 7.43 -6.78 -3.72
CA ALA A 211 6.78 -7.12 -4.99
C ALA A 211 5.36 -6.58 -5.09
N ALA A 212 4.56 -6.73 -4.02
CA ALA A 212 3.20 -6.21 -3.96
C ALA A 212 3.19 -4.67 -4.00
N VAL A 213 4.10 -4.03 -3.24
CA VAL A 213 4.22 -2.56 -3.24
C VAL A 213 4.59 -2.06 -4.63
N LEU A 214 5.61 -2.63 -5.28
CA LEU A 214 6.03 -2.20 -6.62
C LEU A 214 4.91 -2.37 -7.66
N LEU A 215 4.22 -3.51 -7.64
CA LEU A 215 3.13 -3.80 -8.56
C LEU A 215 1.97 -2.82 -8.38
N HIS A 216 1.61 -2.51 -7.14
CA HIS A 216 0.54 -1.58 -6.79
C HIS A 216 0.92 -0.13 -7.13
N SER A 217 2.08 0.33 -6.68
CA SER A 217 2.65 1.64 -6.99
C SER A 217 2.70 1.92 -8.48
N ALA A 218 3.19 0.96 -9.26
CA ALA A 218 3.30 1.08 -10.71
C ALA A 218 1.92 1.12 -11.41
N GLY A 219 0.93 0.36 -10.90
CA GLY A 219 -0.46 0.44 -11.37
C GLY A 219 -1.09 1.82 -11.13
N ASN A 220 -0.93 2.36 -9.92
CA ASN A 220 -1.43 3.70 -9.59
C ASN A 220 -0.74 4.79 -10.42
N ALA A 221 0.58 4.69 -10.60
CA ALA A 221 1.34 5.62 -11.43
C ALA A 221 0.85 5.61 -12.88
N PHE A 222 0.58 4.44 -13.44
CA PHE A 222 0.03 4.31 -14.78
C PHE A 222 -1.38 4.93 -14.89
N SER A 223 -2.26 4.66 -13.94
CA SER A 223 -3.61 5.25 -13.94
C SER A 223 -3.58 6.78 -13.86
N LEU A 224 -2.64 7.37 -13.11
CA LEU A 224 -2.41 8.81 -13.09
C LEU A 224 -1.90 9.34 -14.43
N LEU A 225 -0.92 8.67 -15.04
CA LEU A 225 -0.37 9.07 -16.33
C LEU A 225 -1.46 9.14 -17.40
N ILE A 226 -2.33 8.12 -17.49
CA ILE A 226 -3.44 8.15 -18.44
C ILE A 226 -4.49 9.21 -18.08
N ALA A 227 -4.80 9.40 -16.79
CA ALA A 227 -5.76 10.44 -16.40
C ALA A 227 -5.28 11.87 -16.72
N SER A 228 -3.97 12.06 -16.93
CA SER A 228 -3.36 13.34 -17.32
C SER A 228 -3.20 13.55 -18.83
N LEU A 229 -3.57 12.55 -19.65
CA LEU A 229 -3.55 12.60 -21.12
C LEU A 229 -4.97 12.83 -21.67
#